data_AF-A0A1H7BNI4-F1
#
_entry.id   AF-A0A1H7BNI4-F1
#
_cell.length_a   1.000
_cell.length_b   1.000
_cell.length_c   1.000
_cell.angle_alpha   90.00
_cell.angle_beta   90.00
_cell.angle_gamma   90.00
#
_symmetry.space_group_name_H-M   'P 1'
#
loop_
_entity.id
_entity.type
_entity.pdbx_description
1 polymer ?
#
loop_
_entity_poly.entity_id
_entity_poly.type
_entity_poly.pdbx_seq_one_letter_code
_entity_poly.pdbx_strand_id
1 'polypeptide(L)'
;MEHYYSYAEFLKAVGKGQASPSEQLLNDIYMDLFLKHVHREQTRERLLNLIDEALDKKDVEAFNLHTEQLNQLEDDETVKP
;
A
#
# COMPACT_ATOMS: atom_id res chain seq x y z
N MET A 1 12.07 -0.68 21.45
CA MET A 1 12.70 -0.61 20.11
C MET A 1 12.35 -1.91 19.42
N GLU A 2 11.32 -1.89 18.59
CA GLU A 2 11.00 -3.05 17.75
C GLU A 2 12.01 -3.09 16.61
N HIS A 3 12.81 -4.15 16.58
CA HIS A 3 13.78 -4.38 15.52
C HIS A 3 13.02 -4.79 14.26
N TYR A 4 12.67 -3.81 13.42
CA TYR A 4 12.25 -4.06 12.04
C TYR A 4 13.47 -4.58 11.28
N TYR A 5 13.71 -5.90 11.34
CA TYR A 5 14.62 -6.55 10.42
C TYR A 5 14.15 -6.22 9.00
N SER A 6 14.99 -5.51 8.24
CA SER A 6 14.66 -5.15 6.87
C SER A 6 14.59 -6.43 6.03
N TYR A 7 13.53 -6.59 5.23
CA TYR A 7 13.39 -7.72 4.29
C TYR A 7 14.60 -7.86 3.36
N ALA A 8 15.33 -6.77 3.09
CA ALA A 8 16.60 -6.81 2.37
C ALA A 8 17.69 -7.59 3.13
N GLU A 9 17.73 -7.51 4.46
CA GLU A 9 18.61 -8.32 5.30
C GLU A 9 18.18 -9.79 5.33
N PHE A 10 16.87 -10.06 5.29
CA PHE A 10 16.32 -11.41 5.16
C PHE A 10 16.67 -12.05 3.81
N LEU A 11 16.42 -11.38 2.68
CA LEU A 11 16.79 -11.85 1.35
C LEU A 11 18.31 -12.13 1.24
N LYS A 12 19.12 -11.28 1.84
CA LYS A 12 20.58 -11.45 1.91
C LYS A 12 20.99 -12.69 2.71
N ALA A 13 20.23 -13.07 3.72
CA ALA A 13 20.42 -14.32 4.47
C ALA A 13 19.92 -15.55 3.71
N VAL A 14 18.81 -15.42 2.96
CA VAL A 14 18.16 -16.50 2.19
C VAL A 14 18.96 -16.93 0.96
N GLY A 15 19.79 -16.06 0.37
CA GLY A 15 20.62 -16.37 -0.80
C GLY A 15 21.67 -17.49 -0.61
N LYS A 16 21.69 -18.18 0.54
CA LYS A 16 22.67 -19.24 0.88
C LYS A 16 22.08 -20.66 1.01
N GLY A 17 20.80 -20.93 0.72
CA GLY A 17 20.22 -22.29 0.79
C GLY A 17 18.78 -22.44 0.26
N GLN A 18 18.23 -23.67 0.32
CA GLN A 18 16.82 -23.93 0.02
C GLN A 18 15.93 -23.40 1.16
N ALA A 19 14.97 -22.53 0.84
CA ALA A 19 14.03 -21.96 1.81
C ALA A 19 13.05 -23.02 2.33
N SER A 20 12.89 -23.08 3.65
CA SER A 20 11.89 -23.88 4.35
C SER A 20 10.45 -23.42 4.03
N PRO A 21 9.44 -24.29 4.23
CA PRO A 21 8.04 -23.94 3.99
C PRO A 21 7.55 -22.72 4.80
N SER A 22 8.06 -22.53 6.01
CA SER A 22 7.73 -21.37 6.85
C SER A 22 8.32 -20.06 6.31
N GLU A 23 9.51 -20.12 5.69
CA GLU A 23 10.14 -18.97 5.04
C GLU A 23 9.41 -18.58 3.74
N GLN A 24 8.90 -19.57 3.00
CA GLN A 24 8.08 -19.32 1.80
C GLN A 24 6.77 -18.63 2.17
N LEU A 25 6.07 -19.14 3.19
CA LEU A 25 4.84 -18.51 3.68
C LEU A 25 5.07 -17.07 4.15
N LEU A 26 6.18 -16.81 4.86
CA LEU A 26 6.52 -15.46 5.30
C LEU A 26 6.80 -14.52 4.12
N ASN A 27 7.48 -15.01 3.08
CA ASN A 27 7.70 -14.25 1.85
C ASN A 27 6.37 -13.91 1.16
N ASP A 28 5.47 -14.88 1.04
CA ASP A 28 4.15 -14.66 0.43
C ASP A 28 3.34 -13.61 1.19
N ILE A 29 3.32 -13.68 2.52
CA ILE A 29 2.66 -12.67 3.38
C ILE A 29 3.30 -11.30 3.19
N TYR A 30 4.64 -11.23 3.17
CA TYR A 30 5.34 -9.96 3.01
C TYR A 30 5.10 -9.35 1.62
N MET A 31 5.11 -10.17 0.57
CA MET A 31 4.83 -9.74 -0.78
C MET A 31 3.41 -9.19 -0.90
N ASP A 32 2.41 -9.85 -0.31
CA ASP A 32 1.03 -9.36 -0.27
C ASP A 32 0.91 -8.01 0.46
N LEU A 33 1.54 -7.88 1.64
CA LEU A 33 1.57 -6.61 2.38
C LEU A 33 2.24 -5.49 1.59
N PHE A 34 3.36 -5.79 0.93
CA PHE A 34 4.09 -4.84 0.11
C PHE A 34 3.26 -4.41 -1.10
N LEU A 35 2.66 -5.35 -1.83
CA LEU A 35 1.80 -5.06 -2.97
C LEU A 35 0.58 -4.25 -2.56
N LYS A 36 -0.04 -4.57 -1.42
CA LYS A 36 -1.14 -3.77 -0.85
C LYS A 36 -0.70 -2.35 -0.55
N HIS A 37 0.47 -2.17 0.07
CA HIS A 37 1.02 -0.84 0.34
C HIS A 37 1.26 -0.05 -0.95
N VAL A 38 1.98 -0.63 -1.93
CA VAL A 38 2.27 0.03 -3.22
C VAL A 38 0.99 0.37 -3.97
N HIS A 39 0.05 -0.57 -4.07
CA HIS A 39 -1.24 -0.35 -4.74
C HIS A 39 -2.03 0.78 -4.06
N ARG A 40 -2.02 0.84 -2.74
CA ARG A 40 -2.69 1.90 -1.97
C ARG A 40 -2.06 3.26 -2.25
N GLU A 41 -0.73 3.39 -2.19
CA GLU A 41 -0.03 4.64 -2.52
C GLU A 41 -0.35 5.12 -3.94
N GLN A 42 -0.30 4.21 -4.93
CA GLN A 42 -0.66 4.53 -6.32
C GLN A 42 -2.12 4.96 -6.46
N THR A 43 -3.03 4.29 -5.75
CA THR A 43 -4.45 4.63 -5.76
C THR A 43 -4.69 6.01 -5.17
N ARG A 44 -3.99 6.34 -4.07
CA ARG A 44 -4.03 7.65 -3.42
C ARG A 44 -3.56 8.76 -4.35
N GLU A 45 -2.38 8.60 -4.97
CA GLU A 45 -1.86 9.56 -5.95
C GLU A 45 -2.82 9.76 -7.12
N ARG A 46 -3.41 8.67 -7.63
CA ARG A 46 -4.40 8.74 -8.71
C ARG A 46 -5.64 9.54 -8.31
N LEU A 47 -6.18 9.32 -7.10
CA LEU A 47 -7.35 10.03 -6.61
C LEU A 47 -7.06 11.53 -6.43
N LEU A 48 -5.89 11.89 -5.90
CA LEU A 48 -5.47 13.29 -5.78
C LEU A 48 -5.40 13.98 -7.16
N ASN A 49 -4.81 13.33 -8.16
CA ASN A 49 -4.76 13.87 -9.52
C ASN A 49 -6.17 14.04 -10.12
N LEU A 50 -7.09 13.10 -9.87
CA LEU A 50 -8.47 13.21 -10.35
C LEU A 50 -9.25 14.33 -9.64
N ILE A 51 -8.97 14.55 -8.35
CA ILE A 51 -9.53 15.67 -7.58
C ILE A 51 -9.04 17.00 -8.16
N ASP A 52 -7.74 17.13 -8.44
CA ASP A 52 -7.17 18.34 -9.05
C ASP A 52 -7.79 18.61 -10.43
N GLU A 53 -7.93 17.57 -11.27
CA GLU A 53 -8.60 17.70 -12.56
C GLU A 53 -10.07 18.13 -12.44
N ALA A 54 -10.79 17.61 -11.43
CA ALA A 54 -12.18 17.98 -11.17
C ALA A 54 -12.28 19.45 -10.73
N LEU A 55 -11.35 19.92 -9.91
CA LEU A 55 -11.26 21.33 -9.51
C LEU A 55 -10.99 22.24 -10.71
N ASP A 56 -10.04 21.88 -11.57
CA ASP A 56 -9.71 22.63 -12.78
C ASP A 56 -10.92 22.78 -13.73
N LYS A 57 -11.71 21.70 -13.84
CA LYS A 57 -12.93 21.67 -14.67
C LYS A 57 -14.16 22.26 -13.96
N LYS A 58 -14.06 22.61 -12.67
CA LYS A 58 -15.18 22.97 -11.79
C LYS A 58 -16.29 21.90 -11.75
N ASP A 59 -15.90 20.63 -11.88
CA ASP A 59 -16.80 19.48 -11.81
C ASP A 59 -16.99 19.06 -10.34
N VAL A 60 -18.08 19.54 -9.76
CA VAL A 60 -18.40 19.31 -8.34
C VAL A 60 -18.75 17.84 -8.07
N GLU A 61 -19.37 17.15 -9.03
CA GLU A 61 -19.76 15.75 -8.84
C GLU A 61 -18.52 14.85 -8.82
N ALA A 62 -17.61 15.03 -9.79
CA ALA A 62 -16.36 14.30 -9.82
C ALA A 62 -15.47 14.60 -8.60
N PHE A 63 -15.42 15.86 -8.16
CA PHE A 63 -14.69 16.24 -6.96
C PHE A 63 -15.20 15.50 -5.72
N ASN A 64 -16.53 15.52 -5.49
CA ASN A 64 -17.14 14.87 -4.33
C ASN A 64 -16.91 13.35 -4.37
N LEU A 65 -17.07 12.72 -5.55
CA LEU A 65 -16.86 11.29 -5.73
C LEU A 65 -15.42 10.87 -5.40
N HIS A 66 -14.43 11.56 -5.98
CA HIS A 66 -13.03 11.19 -5.77
C HIS A 66 -12.55 11.52 -4.35
N THR A 67 -13.08 12.58 -3.75
CA THR A 67 -12.81 12.92 -2.34
C THR A 67 -13.39 11.87 -1.40
N GLU A 68 -14.61 11.38 -1.65
CA GLU A 68 -15.21 10.29 -0.87
C GLU A 68 -14.39 9.00 -0.98
N GLN A 69 -13.96 8.64 -2.19
CA GLN A 69 -13.09 7.48 -2.43
C GLN A 69 -11.74 7.61 -1.72
N LEU A 70 -11.17 8.82 -1.68
CA LEU A 70 -9.92 9.08 -0.97
C LEU A 70 -10.10 8.93 0.55
N ASN A 71 -11.19 9.47 1.10
CA ASN A 71 -11.50 9.33 2.52
C ASN A 71 -11.69 7.87 2.92
N GLN A 72 -12.40 7.07 2.11
CA GLN A 72 -12.54 5.63 2.34
C GLN A 72 -11.19 4.91 2.35
N LEU A 73 -10.29 5.27 1.42
CA LEU A 73 -8.94 4.71 1.33
C LEU A 73 -8.05 5.08 2.55
N GLU A 74 -8.27 6.25 3.15
CA GLU A 74 -7.57 6.72 4.35
C GLU A 74 -8.18 6.16 5.64
N ASP A 75 -9.50 5.99 5.72
CA ASP A 75 -10.18 5.38 6.87
C ASP A 75 -9.76 3.91 7.06
N ASP A 76 -9.62 3.15 5.97
CA ASP A 76 -9.11 1.78 5.97
C ASP A 76 -7.68 1.66 6.56
N GLU A 77 -6.90 2.75 6.60
CA GLU A 77 -5.58 2.79 7.25
C GLU A 77 -5.65 2.97 8.76
N THR A 78 -6.70 3.63 9.25
CA THR A 78 -6.85 3.94 10.67
C THR A 78 -7.45 2.81 11.48
N VAL A 79 -7.85 1.70 10.85
CA VAL A 79 -8.17 0.44 11.51
C VAL A 79 -6.87 -0.18 12.04
N LYS A 80 -6.38 0.40 13.14
CA LYS A 80 -5.28 -0.10 13.95
C LYS A 80 -5.71 -1.45 14.56
N PRO A 81 -4.87 -2.50 14.51
CA PRO A 81 -5.06 -3.68 15.32
C PRO A 81 -4.96 -3.36 16.82
#